data_AF-A0A455SER4-F1
#
_entry.id   AF-A0A455SER4-F1
#
_cell.length_a   1.000
_cell.length_b   1.000
_cell.length_c   1.000
_cell.angle_alpha   90.00
_cell.angle_beta   90.00
_cell.angle_gamma   90.00
#
_symmetry.space_group_name_H-M   'P 1'
#
loop_
_entity.id
_entity.type
_entity.pdbx_description
1 polymer ?
#
loop_
_entity_poly.entity_id
_entity_poly.type
_entity_poly.pdbx_seq_one_letter_code
_entity_poly.pdbx_strand_id
1 'polypeptide(L)'
;MLKDPQKKAILRQERRIGLLALLFASVCFILLLLFCNRSEVSVLFSILFLVGAIILALFDGFTRRNKKQWLARHGVSILAQITRIEERQWKADSGHYECYILHLEWISDTGRIYHFQQEIPWTQYHYQRYTPGSWCTVHIDPDDPTFYHVEA
;
A
#
# COMPACT_ATOMS: atom_id res chain seq x y z
N MET A 1 -7.71 -10.83 -20.27
CA MET A 1 -7.83 -9.69 -21.21
C MET A 1 -8.54 -8.56 -20.45
N LEU A 2 -7.85 -7.49 -20.02
CA LEU A 2 -8.46 -6.39 -19.24
C LEU A 2 -9.48 -5.64 -20.11
N LYS A 3 -10.76 -6.03 -20.05
CA LYS A 3 -11.86 -5.36 -20.73
C LYS A 3 -12.34 -4.11 -20.01
N ASP A 4 -12.03 -3.96 -18.73
CA ASP A 4 -12.46 -2.79 -17.95
C ASP A 4 -11.44 -1.62 -18.06
N PRO A 5 -11.82 -0.50 -18.68
CA PRO A 5 -10.96 0.67 -18.81
C PRO A 5 -10.62 1.32 -17.45
N GLN A 6 -11.50 1.23 -16.45
CA GLN A 6 -11.27 1.76 -15.10
C GLN A 6 -10.22 0.92 -14.35
N LYS A 7 -10.34 -0.41 -14.37
CA LYS A 7 -9.31 -1.30 -13.76
C LYS A 7 -7.94 -1.04 -14.40
N LYS A 8 -7.89 -0.90 -15.72
CA LYS A 8 -6.64 -0.59 -16.45
C LYS A 8 -6.06 0.77 -16.06
N ALA A 9 -6.90 1.78 -15.81
CA ALA A 9 -6.46 3.08 -15.34
C ALA A 9 -5.85 3.00 -13.94
N ILE A 10 -6.48 2.26 -13.01
CA ILE A 10 -5.99 2.06 -11.64
C ILE A 10 -4.62 1.36 -11.67
N LEU A 11 -4.48 0.25 -12.39
CA LEU A 11 -3.20 -0.47 -12.52
C LEU A 11 -2.09 0.37 -13.15
N ARG A 12 -2.41 1.21 -14.14
CA ARG A 12 -1.46 2.17 -14.71
C ARG A 12 -1.06 3.23 -13.69
N GLN A 13 -1.98 3.68 -12.87
CA GLN A 13 -1.74 4.68 -11.84
C GLN A 13 -0.82 4.13 -10.73
N GLU A 14 -1.06 2.91 -10.25
CA GLU A 14 -0.16 2.23 -9.28
C GLU A 14 1.28 2.15 -9.82
N ARG A 15 1.45 1.73 -11.09
CA ARG A 15 2.78 1.68 -11.73
C ARG A 15 3.43 3.06 -11.87
N ARG A 16 2.65 4.09 -12.21
CA ARG A 16 3.15 5.46 -12.36
C ARG A 16 3.60 6.07 -11.03
N ILE A 17 2.89 5.79 -9.94
CA ILE A 17 3.25 6.29 -8.61
C ILE A 17 4.61 5.72 -8.20
N GLY A 18 4.85 4.42 -8.38
CA GLY A 18 6.15 3.82 -8.09
C GLY A 18 7.29 4.44 -8.91
N LEU A 19 7.07 4.67 -10.20
CA LEU A 19 8.07 5.33 -11.07
C LEU A 19 8.34 6.77 -10.65
N LEU A 20 7.28 7.55 -10.38
CA LEU A 20 7.39 8.95 -9.95
C LEU A 20 8.10 9.06 -8.61
N ALA A 21 7.82 8.17 -7.65
CA ALA A 21 8.50 8.13 -6.36
C ALA A 21 10.02 7.85 -6.53
N LEU A 22 10.38 6.93 -7.42
CA LEU A 22 11.78 6.57 -7.67
C LEU A 22 12.55 7.70 -8.38
N LEU A 23 11.92 8.35 -9.36
CA LEU A 23 12.47 9.53 -10.02
C LEU A 23 12.64 10.69 -9.04
N PHE A 24 11.63 10.95 -8.21
CA PHE A 24 11.68 11.99 -7.20
C PHE A 24 12.82 11.74 -6.20
N ALA A 25 12.94 10.54 -5.65
CA ALA A 25 14.02 10.17 -4.75
C ALA A 25 15.41 10.36 -5.40
N SER A 26 15.55 9.99 -6.67
CA SER A 26 16.81 10.13 -7.42
C SER A 26 17.18 11.60 -7.64
N VAL A 27 16.21 12.43 -8.03
CA VAL A 27 16.41 13.88 -8.21
C VAL A 27 16.78 14.54 -6.89
N CYS A 28 16.07 14.22 -5.81
CA CYS A 28 16.37 14.75 -4.48
C CYS A 28 17.77 14.35 -4.00
N PHE A 29 18.20 13.10 -4.23
CA PHE A 29 19.55 12.64 -3.90
C PHE A 29 20.64 13.39 -4.66
N ILE A 30 20.48 13.58 -5.98
CA ILE A 30 21.43 14.32 -6.81
C ILE A 30 21.54 15.78 -6.35
N LEU A 31 20.40 16.42 -6.05
CA LEU A 31 20.37 17.81 -5.59
C LEU A 31 21.02 17.94 -4.20
N LEU A 32 20.83 16.97 -3.32
CA LEU A 32 21.47 16.95 -2.00
C LEU A 32 22.99 16.85 -2.13
N LEU A 33 23.51 16.03 -3.05
CA LEU A 33 24.94 15.94 -3.36
C LEU A 33 25.51 17.25 -3.92
N LEU A 34 24.78 17.92 -4.82
CA LEU A 34 25.25 19.13 -5.49
C LEU A 34 25.25 20.38 -4.59
N PHE A 35 24.33 20.45 -3.62
CA PHE A 35 24.08 21.68 -2.86
C PHE A 35 24.33 21.55 -1.35
N CYS A 36 25.01 20.46 -0.92
CA CYS A 36 25.29 20.14 0.48
C CYS A 36 25.97 21.29 1.28
N ASN A 37 26.66 22.22 0.61
CA ASN A 37 27.42 23.32 1.23
C ASN A 37 26.71 24.70 1.26
N ARG A 38 25.46 24.83 0.77
CA ARG A 38 24.73 26.12 0.81
C ARG A 38 23.43 26.01 1.60
N SER A 39 23.42 26.61 2.79
CA SER A 39 22.30 26.59 3.76
C SER A 39 20.99 27.19 3.22
N GLU A 40 21.05 28.18 2.32
CA GLU A 40 19.85 28.78 1.74
C GLU A 40 19.16 27.85 0.73
N VAL A 41 19.97 27.05 0.02
CA VAL A 41 19.51 26.14 -1.03
C VAL A 41 18.93 24.86 -0.41
N SER A 42 19.45 24.42 0.74
CA SER A 42 18.93 23.25 1.45
C SER A 42 17.52 23.46 2.01
N VAL A 43 17.16 24.67 2.43
CA VAL A 43 15.81 24.99 2.92
C VAL A 43 14.78 24.91 1.79
N LEU A 44 15.07 25.49 0.63
CA LEU A 44 14.20 25.41 -0.54
C LEU A 44 14.00 23.96 -1.02
N PHE A 45 15.06 23.15 -1.00
CA PHE A 45 14.94 21.73 -1.33
C PHE A 45 14.12 20.94 -0.30
N SER A 46 14.24 21.28 0.98
CA SER A 46 13.44 20.63 2.02
C SER A 46 11.94 20.91 1.83
N ILE A 47 11.58 22.13 1.43
CA ILE A 47 10.19 22.51 1.12
C ILE A 47 9.69 21.77 -0.11
N LEU A 48 10.47 21.75 -1.20
CA LEU A 48 10.11 21.02 -2.43
C LEU A 48 9.98 19.51 -2.18
N PHE A 49 10.85 18.95 -1.34
CA PHE A 49 10.80 17.57 -0.92
C PHE A 49 9.48 17.25 -0.20
N LEU A 50 9.13 18.10 0.78
CA LEU A 50 7.89 17.96 1.55
C LEU A 50 6.65 18.02 0.64
N VAL A 51 6.59 19.00 -0.26
CA VAL A 51 5.47 19.17 -1.19
C VAL A 51 5.35 17.95 -2.11
N GLY A 52 6.47 17.45 -2.67
CA GLY A 52 6.45 16.27 -3.52
C GLY A 52 6.02 15.01 -2.78
N ALA A 53 6.47 14.82 -1.54
CA ALA A 53 6.05 13.71 -0.68
C ALA A 53 4.54 13.77 -0.38
N ILE A 54 3.98 14.95 -0.09
CA ILE A 54 2.54 15.13 0.14
C ILE A 54 1.75 14.78 -1.12
N ILE A 55 2.16 15.26 -2.29
CA ILE A 55 1.48 14.95 -3.57
C ILE A 55 1.49 13.45 -3.84
N LEU A 56 2.63 12.78 -3.65
CA LEU A 56 2.75 11.32 -3.82
C LEU A 56 1.83 10.56 -2.84
N ALA A 57 1.79 10.96 -1.57
CA ALA A 57 0.93 10.36 -0.57
C ALA A 57 -0.57 10.53 -0.92
N LEU A 58 -0.97 11.72 -1.39
CA LEU A 58 -2.33 11.96 -1.87
C LEU A 58 -2.68 11.07 -3.06
N PHE A 59 -1.78 10.97 -4.05
CA PHE A 59 -1.98 10.13 -5.23
C PHE A 59 -2.10 8.64 -4.89
N ASP A 60 -1.27 8.14 -3.97
CA ASP A 60 -1.38 6.76 -3.47
C ASP A 60 -2.73 6.54 -2.78
N GLY A 61 -3.12 7.46 -1.88
CA GLY A 61 -4.42 7.42 -1.22
C GLY A 61 -5.61 7.39 -2.18
N PHE A 62 -5.59 8.22 -3.23
CA PHE A 62 -6.63 8.20 -4.27
C PHE A 62 -6.67 6.87 -5.03
N THR A 63 -5.50 6.31 -5.37
CA THR A 63 -5.40 5.05 -6.10
C THR A 63 -5.97 3.90 -5.28
N ARG A 64 -5.61 3.82 -4.00
CA ARG A 64 -6.14 2.82 -3.05
C ARG A 64 -7.66 2.95 -2.90
N ARG A 65 -8.19 4.18 -2.78
CA ARG A 65 -9.65 4.42 -2.72
C ARG A 65 -10.37 3.96 -3.99
N ASN A 66 -9.84 4.29 -5.16
CA ASN A 66 -10.41 3.88 -6.44
C ASN A 66 -10.40 2.35 -6.60
N LYS A 67 -9.30 1.70 -6.20
CA LYS A 67 -9.19 0.23 -6.16
C LYS A 67 -10.25 -0.38 -5.25
N LYS A 68 -10.39 0.12 -4.02
CA LYS A 68 -11.42 -0.35 -3.08
C LYS A 68 -12.83 -0.17 -3.64
N GLN A 69 -13.14 0.99 -4.22
CA GLN A 69 -14.45 1.26 -4.82
C GLN A 69 -14.73 0.34 -6.02
N TRP A 70 -13.73 0.08 -6.85
CA TRP A 70 -13.89 -0.84 -7.98
C TRP A 70 -14.14 -2.26 -7.49
N LEU A 71 -13.36 -2.74 -6.50
CA LEU A 71 -13.52 -4.07 -5.90
C LEU A 71 -14.85 -4.22 -5.17
N ALA A 72 -15.37 -3.17 -4.53
CA ALA A 72 -16.69 -3.19 -3.91
C ALA A 72 -17.84 -3.35 -4.93
N ARG A 73 -17.63 -2.96 -6.19
CA ARG A 73 -18.66 -3.04 -7.24
C ARG A 73 -18.54 -4.27 -8.13
N HIS A 74 -17.31 -4.70 -8.42
CA HIS A 74 -17.03 -5.74 -9.42
C HIS A 74 -16.27 -6.93 -8.86
N GLY A 75 -15.69 -6.79 -7.66
CA GLY A 75 -14.96 -7.87 -7.01
C GLY A 75 -15.89 -8.89 -6.36
N VAL A 76 -15.31 -10.03 -6.01
CA VAL A 76 -15.94 -11.08 -5.22
C VAL A 76 -15.40 -11.01 -3.80
N SER A 77 -16.27 -11.24 -2.83
CA SER A 77 -15.91 -11.33 -1.42
C SER A 77 -15.59 -12.78 -1.05
N ILE A 78 -14.43 -13.00 -0.46
CA ILE A 78 -13.99 -14.31 0.04
C ILE A 78 -13.59 -14.19 1.51
N LEU A 79 -13.64 -15.30 2.24
CA LEU A 79 -13.08 -15.40 3.58
C LEU A 79 -11.69 -16.01 3.48
N ALA A 80 -10.66 -15.24 3.85
CA ALA A 80 -9.28 -15.70 3.94
C ALA A 80 -8.89 -15.86 5.41
N GLN A 81 -8.17 -16.92 5.72
CA GLN A 81 -7.70 -17.21 7.08
C GLN A 81 -6.39 -16.47 7.34
N ILE A 82 -6.24 -15.84 8.49
CA ILE A 82 -4.97 -15.28 8.93
C ILE A 82 -4.04 -16.44 9.28
N THR A 83 -2.92 -16.58 8.57
CA THR A 83 -1.94 -17.65 8.82
C THR A 83 -0.82 -17.17 9.72
N ARG A 84 -0.43 -15.90 9.59
CA ARG A 84 0.66 -15.29 10.35
C ARG A 84 0.43 -13.80 10.52
N ILE A 85 0.92 -13.28 11.64
CA ILE A 85 0.99 -11.85 11.92
C ILE A 85 2.47 -11.52 12.06
N GLU A 86 2.96 -10.57 11.28
CA GLU A 86 4.33 -10.06 11.33
C GLU A 86 4.31 -8.67 11.92
N GLU A 87 5.07 -8.45 12.97
CA GLU A 87 5.27 -7.15 13.57
C GLU A 87 6.46 -6.45 12.90
N ARG A 88 6.27 -5.19 12.50
CA ARG A 88 7.34 -4.33 12.00
C ARG A 88 7.46 -3.11 12.88
N GLN A 89 8.62 -2.99 13.50
CA GLN A 89 9.01 -1.83 14.27
C GLN A 89 10.13 -1.08 13.55
N TRP A 90 10.00 0.24 13.45
CA TRP A 90 11.12 1.09 13.08
C TRP A 90 11.19 2.33 13.97
N LYS A 91 12.42 2.72 14.28
CA LYS A 91 12.72 3.94 15.01
C LYS A 91 12.96 5.06 14.00
N ALA A 92 12.10 6.07 14.03
CA ALA A 92 12.34 7.33 13.34
C ALA A 92 12.71 8.40 14.37
N ASP A 93 13.34 9.49 13.92
CA ASP A 93 13.69 10.62 14.79
C ASP A 93 12.45 11.26 15.44
N SER A 94 11.27 11.07 14.83
CA SER A 94 9.96 11.53 15.35
C SER A 94 9.27 10.56 16.32
N GLY A 95 9.80 9.34 16.55
CA GLY A 95 9.21 8.38 17.48
C GLY A 95 9.35 6.90 17.09
N HIS A 96 8.68 6.03 17.84
CA HIS A 96 8.54 4.61 17.50
C HIS A 96 7.32 4.43 16.61
N TYR A 97 7.55 3.83 15.45
CA TYR A 97 6.51 3.42 14.54
C TYR A 97 6.39 1.91 14.57
N GLU A 98 5.18 1.45 14.74
CA GLU A 98 4.84 0.04 14.80
C GLU A 98 3.66 -0.21 13.87
N CYS A 99 3.84 -1.15 12.94
CA CYS A 99 2.78 -1.66 12.11
C CYS A 99 2.79 -3.19 12.11
N TYR A 100 1.64 -3.77 11.84
CA TYR A 100 1.44 -5.21 11.77
C TYR A 100 1.08 -5.58 10.34
N ILE A 101 1.70 -6.63 9.81
CA ILE A 101 1.35 -7.22 8.53
C ILE A 101 0.59 -8.51 8.80
N LEU A 102 -0.69 -8.52 8.44
CA LEU A 102 -1.47 -9.75 8.38
C LEU A 102 -1.10 -10.49 7.12
N HIS A 103 -0.72 -11.75 7.26
CA HIS A 103 -0.59 -12.71 6.17
C HIS A 103 -1.83 -13.59 6.17
N LEU A 104 -2.55 -13.60 5.06
CA LEU A 104 -3.79 -14.34 4.90
C LEU A 104 -3.69 -15.36 3.78
N GLU A 105 -4.47 -16.42 3.90
CA GLU A 105 -4.54 -17.50 2.93
C GLU A 105 -5.99 -17.84 2.58
N TRP A 106 -6.25 -18.08 1.30
CA TRP A 106 -7.51 -18.62 0.82
C TRP A 106 -7.26 -19.82 -0.10
N ILE A 107 -8.00 -20.89 0.14
CA ILE A 107 -8.03 -22.07 -0.70
C ILE A 107 -9.29 -21.98 -1.57
N SER A 108 -9.10 -21.82 -2.87
CA SER A 108 -10.21 -21.80 -3.83
C SER A 108 -10.86 -23.18 -4.00
N ASP A 109 -12.05 -23.23 -4.59
CA ASP A 109 -12.79 -24.47 -4.89
C ASP A 109 -11.99 -25.44 -5.78
N THR A 110 -11.00 -24.93 -6.53
CA THR A 110 -10.09 -25.73 -7.37
C THR A 110 -8.90 -26.32 -6.59
N GLY A 111 -8.81 -26.06 -5.29
CA GLY A 111 -7.69 -26.46 -4.43
C GLY A 111 -6.46 -25.55 -4.54
N ARG A 112 -6.51 -24.49 -5.36
CA ARG A 112 -5.41 -23.52 -5.47
C ARG A 112 -5.36 -22.59 -4.27
N ILE A 113 -4.16 -22.41 -3.72
CA ILE A 113 -3.87 -21.56 -2.57
C ILE A 113 -3.47 -20.16 -3.05
N TYR A 114 -4.05 -19.13 -2.43
CA TYR A 114 -3.74 -17.73 -2.65
C TYR A 114 -3.30 -17.08 -1.35
N HIS A 115 -2.28 -16.23 -1.43
CA HIS A 115 -1.76 -15.49 -0.28
C HIS A 115 -2.04 -14.00 -0.44
N PHE A 116 -2.47 -13.38 0.65
CA PHE A 116 -2.74 -11.95 0.71
C PHE A 116 -1.99 -11.33 1.88
N GLN A 117 -1.71 -10.04 1.76
CA GLN A 117 -1.05 -9.27 2.80
C GLN A 117 -1.77 -7.95 3.03
N GLN A 118 -1.91 -7.58 4.30
CA GLN A 118 -2.46 -6.28 4.68
C GLN A 118 -1.64 -5.69 5.82
N GLU A 119 -1.13 -4.50 5.58
CA GLU A 119 -0.50 -3.68 6.62
C GLU A 119 -1.57 -2.94 7.42
N ILE A 120 -1.48 -3.02 8.75
CA ILE A 120 -2.42 -2.45 9.70
C ILE A 120 -1.63 -1.62 10.72
N PRO A 121 -2.06 -0.38 11.01
CA PRO A 121 -1.43 0.43 12.04
C PRO A 121 -1.66 -0.17 13.44
N TRP A 122 -0.70 0.02 14.35
CA TRP A 122 -0.76 -0.45 15.74
C TRP A 122 -2.11 -0.17 16.43
N THR A 123 -2.65 1.04 16.25
CA THR A 123 -3.93 1.45 16.85
C THR A 123 -5.10 0.56 16.42
N GLN A 124 -5.13 0.14 15.16
CA GLN A 124 -6.19 -0.67 14.59
C GLN A 124 -6.02 -2.15 14.97
N TYR A 125 -4.78 -2.64 15.01
CA TYR A 125 -4.46 -4.00 15.43
C TYR A 125 -5.00 -4.32 16.83
N HIS A 126 -4.74 -3.45 17.81
CA HIS A 126 -5.19 -3.66 19.19
C HIS A 126 -6.70 -3.49 19.39
N TYR A 127 -7.37 -2.72 18.52
CA TYR A 127 -8.82 -2.55 18.59
C TYR A 127 -9.56 -3.81 18.09
N GLN A 128 -9.09 -4.40 16.98
CA GLN A 128 -9.78 -5.52 16.31
C GLN A 128 -9.31 -6.91 16.74
N ARG A 129 -8.22 -7.02 17.52
CA ARG A 129 -7.70 -8.28 18.09
C ARG A 129 -7.54 -9.40 17.05
N TYR A 130 -6.80 -9.13 15.99
CA TYR A 130 -6.44 -10.14 14.99
C TYR A 130 -5.65 -11.29 15.63
N THR A 131 -5.99 -12.53 15.26
CA THR A 131 -5.30 -13.73 15.73
C THR A 131 -5.06 -14.70 14.59
N PRO A 132 -3.92 -15.41 14.54
CA PRO A 132 -3.75 -16.49 13.58
C PRO A 132 -4.88 -17.53 13.73
N GLY A 133 -5.43 -17.96 12.62
CA GLY A 133 -6.58 -18.86 12.53
C GLY A 133 -7.93 -18.15 12.39
N SER A 134 -8.02 -16.84 12.66
CA SER A 134 -9.24 -16.07 12.42
C SER A 134 -9.44 -15.79 10.93
N TRP A 135 -10.66 -15.37 10.56
CA TRP A 135 -11.04 -15.11 9.17
C TRP A 135 -11.21 -13.61 8.94
N CYS A 136 -10.74 -13.13 7.78
CA CYS A 136 -10.98 -11.78 7.30
C CYS A 136 -11.63 -11.81 5.92
N THR A 137 -12.44 -10.81 5.66
CA THR A 137 -13.04 -10.59 4.36
C THR A 137 -12.00 -10.01 3.40
N VAL A 138 -11.84 -10.62 2.23
CA VAL A 138 -10.97 -10.11 1.17
C VAL A 138 -11.81 -9.94 -0.09
N HIS A 139 -11.76 -8.75 -0.67
CA HIS A 139 -12.32 -8.48 -1.98
C HIS A 139 -11.26 -8.72 -3.04
N ILE A 140 -11.54 -9.62 -3.98
CA ILE A 140 -10.64 -9.96 -5.08
C ILE A 140 -11.31 -9.70 -6.43
N ASP A 141 -10.51 -9.43 -7.44
CA ASP A 141 -10.97 -9.59 -8.81
C ASP A 141 -10.99 -11.09 -9.17
N PRO A 142 -12.13 -11.67 -9.58
CA PRO A 142 -12.23 -13.09 -9.94
C PRO A 142 -11.34 -13.48 -11.13
N ASP A 143 -11.04 -12.54 -12.05
CA ASP A 143 -10.18 -12.78 -13.21
C ASP A 143 -8.69 -12.61 -12.88
N ASP A 144 -8.37 -11.95 -11.76
CA ASP A 144 -7.03 -11.58 -11.35
C ASP A 144 -6.92 -11.42 -9.82
N PRO A 145 -6.73 -12.54 -9.09
CA PRO A 145 -6.68 -12.53 -7.61
C PRO A 145 -5.53 -11.70 -7.01
N THR A 146 -4.57 -11.24 -7.82
CA THR A 146 -3.53 -10.31 -7.37
C THR A 146 -4.06 -8.89 -7.17
N PHE A 147 -5.19 -8.55 -7.78
CA PHE A 147 -5.89 -7.30 -7.56
C PHE A 147 -6.91 -7.49 -6.42
N TYR A 148 -6.46 -7.25 -5.19
CA TYR A 148 -7.28 -7.46 -3.99
C TYR A 148 -7.26 -6.29 -3.01
N HIS A 149 -8.21 -6.32 -2.06
CA HIS A 149 -8.27 -5.46 -0.89
C HIS A 149 -8.77 -6.28 0.31
N VAL A 150 -8.02 -6.24 1.41
CA VAL A 150 -8.43 -6.87 2.66
C VAL A 150 -9.26 -5.87 3.46
N GLU A 151 -10.45 -6.29 3.86
CA GLU A 151 -11.28 -5.55 4.81
C GLU A 151 -10.81 -5.93 6.22
N ALA A 152 -9.82 -5.19 6.68
CA ALA A 152 -9.32 -5.19 8.04
C ALA A 152 -9.66 -3.84 8.67
#